data_AF-A0A415IQU3-F1
#
_entry.id   AF-A0A415IQU3-F1
#
_cell.length_a   1.000
_cell.length_b   1.000
_cell.length_c   1.000
_cell.angle_alpha   90.00
_cell.angle_beta   90.00
_cell.angle_gamma   90.00
#
_symmetry.space_group_name_H-M   'P 1'
#
loop_
_entity.id
_entity.type
_entity.pdbx_description
1 polymer ?
#
loop_
_entity_poly.entity_id
_entity_poly.type
_entity_poly.pdbx_seq_one_letter_code
_entity_poly.pdbx_strand_id
1 'polypeptide(L)'
;MRNLLEKYYNINFYCSYKLQFFIFRRMLNLFYWLSFSKWKNGYINRCISTNKRQEAAGMDKGVDVYISSMASNTPYIISIWAFCLVCLACIKIFRISLLSILGNGVYFLLLILIGICGYYVNEIFLFKGDKYRKYFAEFDKKKRYLLYYGIYVVSLIIRLATFYLLLASA
;
A
#
# COMPACT_ATOMS: atom_id res chain seq x y z
N MET A 1 10.96 16.88 9.75
CA MET A 1 10.98 16.01 8.56
C MET A 1 10.49 14.59 8.84
N ARG A 2 11.11 13.83 9.77
CA ARG A 2 10.76 12.41 10.03
C ARG A 2 9.27 12.17 10.35
N ASN A 3 8.67 12.99 11.21
CA ASN A 3 7.25 12.83 11.60
C ASN A 3 6.28 13.12 10.45
N LEU A 4 6.63 14.03 9.53
CA LEU A 4 5.81 14.32 8.33
C LEU A 4 5.87 13.15 7.34
N LEU A 5 7.07 12.61 7.12
CA LEU A 5 7.25 11.45 6.25
C LEU A 5 6.51 10.22 6.82
N GLU A 6 6.65 9.96 8.12
CA GLU A 6 5.92 8.88 8.79
C GLU A 6 4.41 9.04 8.59
N LYS A 7 3.88 10.24 8.81
CA LYS A 7 2.45 10.53 8.61
C LYS A 7 2.04 10.35 7.14
N TYR A 8 2.85 10.78 6.19
CA TYR A 8 2.60 10.59 4.76
C TYR A 8 2.53 9.10 4.38
N TYR A 9 3.49 8.29 4.85
CA TYR A 9 3.48 6.84 4.65
C TYR A 9 2.23 6.19 5.24
N ASN A 10 1.87 6.57 6.47
CA ASN A 10 0.68 6.06 7.14
C ASN A 10 -0.63 6.49 6.46
N ILE A 11 -0.71 7.71 5.89
CA ILE A 11 -1.85 8.16 5.09
C ILE A 11 -2.00 7.29 3.83
N ASN A 12 -0.92 7.05 3.09
CA ASN A 12 -0.95 6.21 1.89
C ASN A 12 -1.33 4.77 2.22
N PHE A 13 -0.80 4.25 3.33
CA PHE A 13 -1.14 2.92 3.83
C PHE A 13 -2.62 2.82 4.23
N TYR A 14 -3.13 3.78 5.00
CA TYR A 14 -4.51 3.85 5.42
C TYR A 14 -5.49 3.93 4.24
N CYS A 15 -5.22 4.80 3.26
CA CYS A 15 -6.06 4.95 2.08
C CYS A 15 -6.09 3.66 1.25
N SER A 16 -4.93 3.02 1.07
CA SER A 16 -4.83 1.73 0.38
C SER A 16 -5.61 0.64 1.11
N TYR A 17 -5.47 0.57 2.44
CA TYR A 17 -6.19 -0.39 3.27
C TYR A 17 -7.70 -0.20 3.17
N LYS A 18 -8.23 1.01 3.37
CA LYS A 18 -9.68 1.26 3.29
C LYS A 18 -10.23 0.99 1.90
N LEU A 19 -9.49 1.34 0.85
CA LEU A 19 -9.87 1.07 -0.53
C LEU A 19 -9.91 -0.44 -0.82
N GLN A 20 -8.84 -1.17 -0.50
CA GLN A 20 -8.78 -2.62 -0.68
C GLN A 20 -9.83 -3.33 0.17
N PHE A 21 -10.04 -2.89 1.41
CA PHE A 21 -11.09 -3.42 2.28
C PHE A 21 -12.47 -3.27 1.64
N PHE A 22 -12.77 -2.09 1.11
CA PHE A 22 -14.02 -1.85 0.41
C PHE A 22 -14.16 -2.75 -0.84
N ILE A 23 -13.11 -2.82 -1.67
CA ILE A 23 -13.11 -3.66 -2.88
C ILE A 23 -13.36 -5.14 -2.51
N PHE A 24 -12.56 -5.72 -1.61
CA PHE A 24 -12.63 -7.14 -1.31
C PHE A 24 -13.86 -7.53 -0.48
N ARG A 25 -14.24 -6.72 0.52
CA ARG A 25 -15.34 -7.08 1.44
C ARG A 25 -16.71 -6.62 0.98
N ARG A 26 -16.80 -5.62 0.09
CA ARG A 26 -18.08 -5.05 -0.34
C ARG A 26 -18.33 -5.24 -1.84
N MET A 27 -17.38 -4.93 -2.71
CA MET A 27 -17.61 -5.04 -4.16
C MET A 27 -17.47 -6.47 -4.68
N LEU A 28 -16.37 -7.16 -4.36
CA LEU A 28 -16.07 -8.49 -4.88
C LEU A 28 -16.65 -9.65 -4.06
N ASN A 29 -17.11 -9.39 -2.82
CA ASN A 29 -17.62 -10.44 -1.96
C ASN A 29 -19.04 -10.86 -2.35
N LEU A 30 -19.18 -11.96 -3.08
CA LEU A 30 -20.48 -12.52 -3.48
C LEU A 30 -21.40 -12.77 -2.27
N PHE A 31 -20.87 -13.27 -1.15
CA PHE A 31 -21.66 -13.53 0.05
C PHE A 31 -22.14 -12.27 0.74
N TYR A 32 -21.43 -11.14 0.57
CA TYR A 32 -21.91 -9.84 1.02
C TYR A 32 -23.17 -9.45 0.23
N TRP A 33 -23.16 -9.57 -1.09
CA TRP A 33 -24.33 -9.29 -1.93
C TRP A 33 -25.50 -10.22 -1.67
N LEU A 34 -25.23 -11.52 -1.54
CA LEU A 34 -26.26 -12.52 -1.23
C LEU A 34 -26.96 -12.24 0.10
N SER A 35 -26.29 -11.55 1.03
CA SER A 35 -26.86 -11.20 2.33
C SER A 35 -27.95 -10.13 2.28
N PHE A 36 -28.09 -9.38 1.18
CA PHE A 36 -29.18 -8.42 1.01
C PHE A 36 -30.52 -9.10 0.74
N SER A 37 -30.50 -10.30 0.16
CA SER A 37 -31.71 -11.06 -0.16
C SER A 37 -32.04 -12.04 0.96
N LYS A 38 -33.32 -12.13 1.36
CA LYS A 38 -33.78 -13.16 2.30
C LYS A 38 -33.98 -14.48 1.55
N TRP A 39 -33.09 -15.44 1.75
CA TRP A 39 -33.15 -16.74 1.09
C TRP A 39 -33.91 -17.78 1.92
N LYS A 40 -34.88 -18.47 1.30
CA LYS A 40 -35.53 -19.67 1.86
C LYS A 40 -34.66 -20.92 1.70
N ASN A 41 -33.34 -20.80 1.94
CA ASN A 41 -32.40 -21.92 1.87
C ASN A 41 -31.42 -21.84 3.05
N GLY A 42 -31.45 -22.85 3.92
CA GLY A 42 -30.61 -22.91 5.12
C GLY A 42 -29.11 -22.99 4.82
N TYR A 43 -28.72 -23.63 3.71
CA TYR A 43 -27.32 -23.74 3.31
C TYR A 43 -26.75 -22.37 2.91
N ILE A 44 -27.47 -21.60 2.09
CA ILE A 44 -27.06 -20.25 1.68
C ILE A 44 -26.90 -19.33 2.92
N ASN A 45 -27.87 -19.38 3.84
CA ASN A 45 -27.82 -18.61 5.08
C ASN A 45 -26.62 -19.01 5.95
N ARG A 46 -26.27 -20.30 6.00
CA ARG A 46 -25.06 -20.79 6.68
C ARG A 46 -23.80 -20.24 6.04
N CYS A 47 -23.66 -20.28 4.70
CA CYS A 47 -22.51 -19.71 3.99
C CYS A 47 -22.34 -18.20 4.26
N ILE A 48 -23.43 -17.42 4.21
CA ILE A 48 -23.41 -15.99 4.54
C ILE A 48 -22.92 -15.76 5.98
N SER A 49 -23.43 -16.53 6.94
CA SER A 49 -23.02 -16.41 8.34
C SER A 49 -21.54 -16.77 8.56
N THR A 50 -21.04 -17.80 7.88
CA THR A 50 -19.62 -18.20 7.93
C THR A 50 -18.73 -17.09 7.38
N ASN A 51 -19.09 -16.49 6.24
CA ASN A 51 -18.35 -15.37 5.68
C ASN A 51 -18.29 -14.15 6.63
N LYS A 52 -19.41 -13.82 7.31
CA LYS A 52 -19.42 -12.76 8.34
C LYS A 52 -18.50 -13.09 9.52
N ARG A 53 -18.49 -14.36 9.97
CA ARG A 53 -17.59 -14.82 11.03
C ARG A 53 -16.12 -14.77 10.60
N GLN A 54 -15.82 -15.13 9.35
CA GLN A 54 -14.46 -15.03 8.80
C GLN A 54 -14.00 -13.57 8.67
N GLU A 55 -14.87 -12.65 8.24
CA GLU A 55 -14.57 -11.21 8.23
C GLU A 55 -14.22 -10.73 9.65
N ALA A 56 -15.00 -11.11 10.66
CA ALA A 56 -14.72 -10.76 12.06
C ALA A 56 -13.45 -11.43 12.62
N ALA A 57 -13.22 -12.71 12.31
CA ALA A 57 -12.05 -13.46 12.77
C ALA A 57 -10.74 -12.98 12.13
N GLY A 58 -10.80 -12.46 10.89
CA GLY A 58 -9.64 -11.90 10.20
C GLY A 58 -9.21 -10.51 10.70
N MET A 59 -10.03 -9.87 11.56
CA MET A 59 -9.75 -8.55 12.12
C MET A 59 -8.90 -8.65 13.39
N ASP A 60 -7.59 -8.45 13.29
CA ASP A 60 -6.72 -8.29 14.46
C ASP A 60 -6.79 -6.85 15.01
N LYS A 61 -7.27 -6.71 16.25
CA LYS A 61 -7.56 -5.42 16.93
C LYS A 61 -8.32 -4.43 16.01
N GLY A 62 -9.23 -4.94 15.17
CA GLY A 62 -10.05 -4.13 14.26
C GLY A 62 -9.47 -3.88 12.87
N VAL A 63 -8.32 -4.47 12.52
CA VAL A 63 -7.71 -4.38 11.18
C VAL A 63 -7.60 -5.77 10.56
N ASP A 64 -8.09 -5.93 9.34
CA ASP A 64 -7.95 -7.19 8.60
C ASP A 64 -6.48 -7.44 8.24
N VAL A 65 -5.91 -8.55 8.72
CA VAL A 65 -4.48 -8.87 8.56
C VAL A 65 -4.11 -9.09 7.10
N TYR A 66 -4.96 -9.78 6.35
CA TYR A 66 -4.70 -10.09 4.95
C TYR A 66 -4.72 -8.82 4.09
N ILE A 67 -5.74 -7.99 4.28
CA ILE A 67 -5.89 -6.73 3.54
C ILE A 67 -4.81 -5.73 3.96
N SER A 68 -4.45 -5.66 5.24
CA SER A 68 -3.36 -4.77 5.68
C SER A 68 -2.00 -5.21 5.15
N SER A 69 -1.74 -6.51 5.06
CA SER A 69 -0.55 -7.03 4.37
C SER A 69 -0.51 -6.59 2.92
N MET A 70 -1.62 -6.76 2.18
CA MET A 70 -1.71 -6.35 0.78
C MET A 70 -1.61 -4.82 0.59
N ALA A 71 -2.14 -4.04 1.52
CA ALA A 71 -2.10 -2.58 1.48
C ALA A 71 -0.70 -2.02 1.72
N SER A 72 0.19 -2.79 2.37
CA SER A 72 1.57 -2.39 2.64
C SER A 72 2.44 -2.32 1.38
N ASN A 73 1.96 -2.92 0.27
CA ASN A 73 2.59 -2.78 -1.03
C ASN A 73 2.61 -1.33 -1.52
N THR A 74 1.61 -0.51 -1.18
CA THR A 74 1.61 0.91 -1.59
C THR A 74 2.79 1.69 -1.01
N PRO A 75 2.99 1.75 0.32
CA PRO A 75 4.15 2.42 0.89
C PRO A 75 5.48 1.77 0.45
N TYR A 76 5.50 0.44 0.26
CA TYR A 76 6.67 -0.26 -0.31
C TYR A 76 7.03 0.28 -1.71
N ILE A 77 6.04 0.37 -2.60
CA ILE A 77 6.21 0.93 -3.95
C ILE A 77 6.68 2.38 -3.86
N ILE A 78 6.13 3.19 -2.95
CA ILE A 78 6.59 4.58 -2.73
C ILE A 78 8.08 4.61 -2.36
N SER A 79 8.53 3.73 -1.46
CA SER A 79 9.93 3.64 -1.06
C SER A 79 10.84 3.25 -2.22
N ILE A 80 10.46 2.22 -2.98
CA ILE A 80 11.19 1.80 -4.17
C ILE A 80 11.28 2.96 -5.16
N TRP A 81 10.15 3.63 -5.43
CA TRP A 81 10.08 4.70 -6.40
C TRP A 81 11.01 5.87 -6.03
N ALA A 82 11.01 6.27 -4.76
CA ALA A 82 11.91 7.30 -4.24
C ALA A 82 13.39 6.89 -4.36
N PHE A 83 13.71 5.62 -4.06
CA PHE A 83 15.07 5.12 -4.19
C PHE A 83 15.53 5.07 -5.65
N CYS A 84 14.67 4.62 -6.58
CA CYS A 84 14.96 4.62 -8.01
C CYS A 84 15.29 6.03 -8.53
N LEU A 85 14.56 7.06 -8.10
CA LEU A 85 14.87 8.44 -8.45
C LEU A 85 16.27 8.88 -7.98
N VAL A 86 16.65 8.52 -6.75
CA VAL A 86 17.97 8.84 -6.20
C VAL A 86 19.05 8.15 -7.01
N CYS A 87 18.88 6.86 -7.34
CA CYS A 87 19.80 6.12 -8.20
C CYS A 87 19.95 6.78 -9.58
N LEU A 88 18.84 7.15 -10.22
CA LEU A 88 18.84 7.81 -11.53
C LEU A 88 19.55 9.17 -11.49
N ALA A 89 19.33 9.96 -10.43
CA ALA A 89 20.04 11.22 -10.22
C ALA A 89 21.55 11.00 -10.08
N CYS A 90 21.96 9.99 -9.29
CA CYS A 90 23.37 9.62 -9.15
C CYS A 90 24.00 9.21 -10.50
N ILE A 91 23.34 8.35 -11.27
CA ILE A 91 23.84 7.90 -12.59
C ILE A 91 24.07 9.10 -13.51
N LYS A 92 23.11 10.04 -13.54
CA LYS A 92 23.22 11.28 -14.34
C LYS A 92 24.39 12.16 -13.91
N ILE A 93 24.64 12.29 -12.60
CA ILE A 93 25.77 13.06 -12.05
C ILE A 93 27.11 12.42 -12.41
N PHE A 94 27.22 11.10 -12.21
CA PHE A 94 28.47 10.37 -12.45
C PHE A 94 28.71 10.04 -13.93
N ARG A 95 27.79 10.40 -14.84
CA ARG A 95 27.83 10.11 -16.28
C ARG A 95 28.09 8.62 -16.59
N ILE A 96 27.61 7.73 -15.71
CA ILE A 96 27.76 6.29 -15.90
C ILE A 96 26.72 5.86 -16.94
N SER A 97 27.12 5.06 -17.93
CA SER A 97 26.18 4.51 -18.90
C SER A 97 25.23 3.52 -18.21
N LEU A 98 23.92 3.75 -18.33
CA LEU A 98 22.90 2.84 -17.80
C LEU A 98 23.08 1.41 -18.34
N LEU A 99 23.51 1.30 -19.61
CA LEU A 99 23.81 0.04 -20.30
C LEU A 99 24.97 -0.73 -19.66
N SER A 100 25.96 -0.03 -19.10
CA SER A 100 27.07 -0.64 -18.37
C SER A 100 26.61 -1.29 -17.06
N ILE A 101 25.59 -0.72 -16.40
CA ILE A 101 25.04 -1.25 -15.15
C ILE A 101 24.11 -2.44 -15.43
N LEU A 102 23.34 -2.39 -16.51
CA LEU A 102 22.44 -3.48 -16.94
C LEU A 102 23.19 -4.70 -17.50
N GLY A 103 24.31 -4.47 -18.21
CA GLY A 103 25.11 -5.55 -18.82
C GLY A 103 26.02 -6.29 -17.83
N ASN A 104 26.39 -5.65 -16.71
CA ASN A 104 27.08 -6.32 -15.62
C ASN A 104 26.03 -6.91 -14.67
N GLY A 105 26.09 -8.22 -14.38
CA GLY A 105 25.15 -8.94 -13.48
C GLY A 105 24.96 -8.34 -12.06
N VAL A 106 25.66 -7.25 -11.74
CA VAL A 106 25.46 -6.32 -10.62
C VAL A 106 24.02 -5.76 -10.56
N TYR A 107 23.30 -5.66 -11.68
CA TYR A 107 21.89 -5.22 -11.68
C TYR A 107 20.99 -6.07 -10.75
N PHE A 108 21.21 -7.39 -10.70
CA PHE A 108 20.46 -8.27 -9.79
C PHE A 108 20.73 -7.95 -8.32
N LEU A 109 21.98 -7.67 -7.95
CA LEU A 109 22.35 -7.26 -6.59
C LEU A 109 21.71 -5.92 -6.22
N LEU A 110 21.62 -4.98 -7.17
CA LEU A 110 20.96 -3.71 -6.97
C LEU A 110 19.45 -3.89 -6.71
N LEU A 111 18.77 -4.75 -7.47
CA LEU A 111 17.35 -5.06 -7.26
C LEU A 111 17.08 -5.68 -5.88
N ILE A 112 17.94 -6.60 -5.43
CA ILE A 112 17.84 -7.21 -4.09
C ILE A 112 18.00 -6.13 -3.01
N LEU A 113 18.99 -5.24 -3.15
CA LEU A 113 19.20 -4.14 -2.22
C LEU A 113 17.99 -3.20 -2.16
N ILE A 114 17.41 -2.86 -3.31
CA ILE A 114 16.21 -2.03 -3.42
C ILE A 114 15.03 -2.67 -2.66
N GLY A 115 14.81 -3.97 -2.86
CA GLY A 115 13.74 -4.70 -2.18
C GLY A 115 13.92 -4.71 -0.65
N ILE A 116 15.14 -4.97 -0.18
CA ILE A 116 15.49 -4.94 1.24
C ILE A 116 15.26 -3.54 1.83
N CYS A 117 15.73 -2.48 1.14
CA CYS A 117 15.52 -1.10 1.57
C CYS A 117 14.03 -0.76 1.68
N GLY A 118 13.22 -1.12 0.70
CA GLY A 118 11.76 -0.89 0.74
C GLY A 118 11.10 -1.56 1.93
N TYR A 119 11.50 -2.80 2.24
CA TYR A 119 10.99 -3.54 3.39
C TYR A 119 11.33 -2.84 4.73
N TYR A 120 12.59 -2.45 4.92
CA TYR A 120 13.03 -1.77 6.14
C TYR A 120 12.34 -0.42 6.35
N VAL A 121 12.10 0.33 5.28
CA VAL A 121 11.39 1.61 5.36
C VAL A 121 9.96 1.40 5.87
N ASN A 122 9.25 0.39 5.34
CA ASN A 122 7.93 0.01 5.83
C ASN A 122 7.96 -0.41 7.30
N GLU A 123 8.94 -1.23 7.70
CA GLU A 123 9.10 -1.66 9.08
C GLU A 123 9.25 -0.46 10.02
N ILE A 124 10.10 0.50 9.67
CA ILE A 124 10.39 1.67 10.52
C ILE A 124 9.20 2.64 10.64
N PHE A 125 8.52 2.92 9.53
CA PHE A 125 7.46 3.93 9.46
C PHE A 125 6.06 3.40 9.78
N LEU A 126 5.79 2.11 9.52
CA LEU A 126 4.46 1.53 9.66
C LEU A 126 4.40 0.56 10.83
N PHE A 127 5.26 -0.45 10.86
CA PHE A 127 5.09 -1.62 11.72
C PHE A 127 5.77 -1.52 13.09
N LYS A 128 6.89 -0.79 13.19
CA LYS A 128 7.64 -0.65 14.44
C LYS A 128 6.76 -0.13 15.57
N GLY A 129 6.48 -0.99 16.55
CA GLY A 129 5.64 -0.66 17.71
C GLY A 129 4.17 -0.38 17.35
N ASP A 130 3.64 -1.07 16.34
CA ASP A 130 2.25 -0.97 15.87
C ASP A 130 1.81 0.47 15.51
N LYS A 131 2.74 1.29 15.01
CA LYS A 131 2.47 2.71 14.68
C LYS A 131 1.27 2.87 13.76
N TYR A 132 1.14 2.03 12.73
CA TYR A 132 0.05 2.13 11.79
C TYR A 132 -1.33 2.04 12.47
N ARG A 133 -1.47 1.23 13.53
CA ARG A 133 -2.74 1.12 14.27
C ARG A 133 -3.09 2.42 14.97
N LYS A 134 -2.09 3.09 15.57
CA LYS A 134 -2.27 4.40 16.21
C LYS A 134 -2.72 5.45 15.19
N TYR A 135 -2.09 5.47 14.02
CA TYR A 135 -2.49 6.38 12.93
C TYR A 135 -3.87 6.05 12.38
N PHE A 136 -4.22 4.77 12.20
CA PHE A 136 -5.54 4.37 11.71
C PHE A 136 -6.65 4.84 12.67
N ALA A 137 -6.46 4.64 13.98
CA ALA A 137 -7.37 5.12 15.00
C ALA A 137 -7.45 6.66 15.01
N GLU A 138 -6.32 7.36 14.85
CA GLU A 138 -6.28 8.81 14.74
C GLU A 138 -7.05 9.31 13.51
N PHE A 139 -6.86 8.68 12.35
CA PHE A 139 -7.49 9.06 11.09
C PHE A 139 -9.00 8.80 11.11
N ASP A 140 -9.42 7.65 11.64
CA ASP A 140 -10.84 7.33 11.84
C ASP A 140 -11.51 8.29 12.84
N LYS A 141 -10.79 8.74 13.88
CA LYS A 141 -11.29 9.76 14.82
C LYS A 141 -11.40 11.15 14.17
N LYS A 142 -10.40 11.55 13.38
CA LYS A 142 -10.35 12.89 12.75
C LYS A 142 -11.28 13.02 11.54
N LYS A 143 -11.64 11.92 10.88
CA LYS A 143 -12.55 11.87 9.71
C LYS A 143 -12.21 12.83 8.57
N ARG A 144 -10.93 13.21 8.41
CA ARG A 144 -10.45 14.09 7.32
C ARG A 144 -10.22 13.32 6.03
N TYR A 145 -11.18 12.48 5.63
CA TYR A 145 -11.02 11.52 4.54
C TYR A 145 -10.69 12.19 3.21
N LEU A 146 -11.37 13.31 2.89
CA LEU A 146 -11.10 14.07 1.66
C LEU A 146 -9.63 14.49 1.57
N LEU A 147 -9.04 14.95 2.68
CA LEU A 147 -7.64 15.35 2.73
C LEU A 147 -6.70 14.14 2.58
N TYR A 148 -7.00 13.02 3.26
CA TYR A 148 -6.18 11.82 3.18
C TYR A 148 -6.18 11.23 1.76
N TYR A 149 -7.36 11.09 1.15
CA TYR A 149 -7.48 10.63 -0.24
C TYR A 149 -6.92 11.63 -1.24
N GLY A 150 -7.02 12.94 -0.98
CA GLY A 150 -6.36 13.97 -1.78
C GLY A 150 -4.83 13.78 -1.81
N ILE A 151 -4.22 13.60 -0.64
CA ILE A 151 -2.76 13.30 -0.55
C ILE A 151 -2.42 11.99 -1.28
N TYR A 152 -3.24 10.95 -1.11
CA TYR A 152 -3.04 9.66 -1.76
C TYR A 152 -3.09 9.75 -3.30
N VAL A 153 -4.08 10.47 -3.84
CA VAL A 153 -4.24 10.67 -5.29
C VAL A 153 -3.11 11.54 -5.84
N VAL A 154 -2.74 12.63 -5.16
CA VAL A 154 -1.60 13.48 -5.57
C VAL A 154 -0.30 12.67 -5.57
N SER A 155 -0.06 11.84 -4.55
CA SER A 155 1.06 10.89 -4.48
C SER A 155 1.10 9.95 -5.68
N LEU A 156 -0.06 9.46 -6.12
CA LEU A 156 -0.19 8.57 -7.28
C LEU A 156 0.07 9.32 -8.60
N ILE A 157 -0.52 10.51 -8.77
CA ILE A 157 -0.31 11.37 -9.95
C ILE A 157 1.16 11.74 -10.10
N ILE A 158 1.82 12.16 -9.01
CA ILE A 158 3.25 12.50 -9.04
C ILE A 158 4.05 11.31 -9.54
N ARG A 159 3.86 10.12 -8.97
CA ARG A 159 4.57 8.90 -9.39
C ARG A 159 4.33 8.54 -10.85
N LEU A 160 3.09 8.68 -11.34
CA LEU A 160 2.76 8.44 -12.74
C LEU A 160 3.41 9.47 -13.66
N ALA A 161 3.33 10.76 -13.32
CA ALA A 161 3.93 11.84 -14.09
C ALA A 161 5.45 11.70 -14.17
N THR A 162 6.10 11.41 -13.04
CA THR A 162 7.55 11.23 -12.99
C THR A 162 7.98 9.95 -13.69
N PHE A 163 7.19 8.87 -13.63
CA PHE A 163 7.43 7.65 -14.44
C PHE A 163 7.32 7.94 -15.94
N TYR A 164 6.30 8.69 -16.35
CA TYR A 164 6.11 9.09 -17.74
C TYR A 164 7.27 9.97 -18.24
N LEU A 165 7.69 10.96 -17.44
CA LEU A 165 8.84 11.80 -17.79
C LEU A 165 10.12 10.99 -17.93
N LEU A 166 10.33 9.98 -17.07
CA LEU A 166 11.47 9.08 -17.20
C LEU A 166 11.42 8.27 -18.51
N LEU A 167 10.25 7.72 -18.86
CA LEU A 167 10.06 7.01 -20.13
C LEU A 167 10.29 7.91 -21.35
N ALA A 168 9.81 9.16 -21.32
CA ALA A 168 9.97 10.10 -22.42
C ALA A 168 11.40 10.63 -22.56
N SER A 169 12.24 10.50 -21.53
CA SER A 169 13.64 10.94 -21.50
C SER A 169 14.66 9.85 -21.84
N ALA A 170 14.20 8.61 -22.01
CA ALA A 170 15.01 7.44 -22.40
C ALA A 170 15.00 7.28 -23.93
#